data_AF-A0A7J9VEJ1-F1
#
_entry.id   AF-A0A7J9VEJ1-F1
#
_cell.length_a   1.000
_cell.length_b   1.000
_cell.length_c   1.000
_cell.angle_alpha   90.00
_cell.angle_beta   90.00
_cell.angle_gamma   90.00
#
_symmetry.space_group_name_H-M   'P 1'
#
loop_
_entity.id
_entity.type
_entity.pdbx_description
1 polymer ?
#
loop_
_entity_poly.entity_id
_entity_poly.type
_entity_poly.pdbx_seq_one_letter_code
_entity_poly.pdbx_strand_id
1 'polypeptide(L)'
;MGRGWKGRGGWAQADVPSADDAAAWFAGRLPDDWFTGAPKITVDREEILVVGELPSLTDTFADDAERAAAESGRIARFREETREDRIEIARQAEHRYRRKVAWGAKAGETEELFTTHSAPVMTRLRQPERRVLDTLVDAGVARSRSEALAWCVRLVGEHTETWLAELREAMSTVNDLRAKGPDLD
;
A
#
# COMPACT_ATOMS: atom_id res chain seq x y z
N MET A 1 -16.86 12.38 -41.39
CA MET A 1 -15.59 12.85 -40.79
C MET A 1 -15.59 12.54 -39.31
N GLY A 2 -15.03 11.39 -38.92
CA GLY A 2 -14.95 10.95 -37.52
C GLY A 2 -13.83 11.70 -36.80
N ARG A 3 -14.18 12.48 -35.76
CA ARG A 3 -13.20 13.06 -34.85
C ARG A 3 -12.78 11.99 -33.86
N GLY A 4 -11.62 11.37 -34.12
CA GLY A 4 -10.95 10.49 -33.17
C GLY A 4 -10.60 11.24 -31.90
N TRP A 5 -11.18 10.80 -30.79
CA TRP A 5 -10.82 11.21 -29.44
C TRP A 5 -9.44 10.65 -29.13
N LYS A 6 -8.37 11.39 -29.44
CA LYS A 6 -7.03 11.09 -28.91
C LYS A 6 -7.05 11.41 -27.42
N GLY A 7 -7.35 10.39 -26.61
CA GLY A 7 -7.16 10.42 -25.17
C GLY A 7 -5.72 10.83 -24.88
N ARG A 8 -5.54 12.05 -24.37
CA ARG A 8 -4.27 12.55 -23.84
C ARG A 8 -4.09 11.98 -22.43
N GLY A 9 -4.07 10.65 -22.32
CA GLY A 9 -3.81 9.92 -21.08
C GLY A 9 -2.34 9.51 -21.07
N GLY A 10 -1.50 10.29 -20.40
CA GLY A 10 -0.07 10.00 -20.38
C GLY A 10 0.76 11.17 -19.89
N TRP A 11 0.31 11.87 -18.85
CA TRP A 11 1.19 12.79 -18.14
C TRP A 11 2.08 11.97 -17.20
N ALA A 12 3.28 11.67 -17.71
CA ALA A 12 4.46 11.18 -16.99
C ALA A 12 4.31 9.83 -16.25
N GLN A 13 4.43 8.73 -17.01
CA GLN A 13 4.95 7.45 -16.53
C GLN A 13 6.50 7.40 -16.58
N ALA A 14 7.16 8.44 -17.09
CA ALA A 14 8.61 8.53 -17.14
C ALA A 14 9.17 9.13 -15.85
N ASP A 15 10.15 8.42 -15.27
CA ASP A 15 11.17 8.82 -14.28
C ASP A 15 11.16 8.11 -12.90
N VAL A 16 10.23 7.19 -12.63
CA VAL A 16 10.36 6.30 -11.46
C VAL A 16 10.90 4.95 -11.92
N PRO A 17 12.02 4.45 -11.36
CA PRO A 17 12.52 3.11 -11.66
C PRO A 17 11.42 2.05 -11.49
N SER A 18 11.45 1.00 -12.31
CA SER A 18 10.59 -0.16 -12.05
C SER A 18 10.89 -0.72 -10.65
N ALA A 19 9.86 -1.25 -10.02
CA ALA A 19 9.93 -1.93 -8.73
C ALA A 19 9.38 -3.37 -8.83
N ASP A 20 9.34 -3.94 -10.03
CA ASP A 20 8.83 -5.29 -10.28
C ASP A 20 9.67 -6.35 -9.55
N ASP A 21 10.96 -6.07 -9.32
CA ASP A 21 11.87 -6.92 -8.56
C ASP A 21 11.86 -6.65 -7.04
N ALA A 22 11.03 -5.73 -6.54
CA ALA A 22 11.02 -5.35 -5.13
C ALA A 22 10.78 -6.54 -4.20
N ALA A 23 9.88 -7.47 -4.58
CA ALA A 23 9.63 -8.68 -3.81
C ALA A 23 10.88 -9.53 -3.63
N ALA A 24 11.64 -9.77 -4.70
CA ALA A 24 12.88 -10.54 -4.66
C ALA A 24 13.97 -9.81 -3.87
N TRP A 25 14.06 -8.49 -4.03
CA TRP A 25 15.03 -7.66 -3.32
C TRP A 25 14.79 -7.67 -1.81
N PHE A 26 13.55 -7.48 -1.35
CA PHE A 26 13.22 -7.53 0.07
C PHE A 26 13.44 -8.93 0.65
N ALA A 27 13.07 -9.99 -0.08
CA ALA A 27 13.34 -11.36 0.35
C ALA A 27 14.83 -11.64 0.59
N GLY A 28 15.73 -11.05 -0.20
CA GLY A 28 17.18 -11.19 0.01
C GLY A 28 17.79 -10.20 1.00
N ARG A 29 17.08 -9.15 1.40
CA ARG A 29 17.60 -8.06 2.25
C ARG A 29 17.15 -8.15 3.71
N LEU A 30 15.98 -8.72 3.96
CA LEU A 30 15.39 -8.84 5.28
C LEU A 30 16.11 -9.92 6.11
N PRO A 31 16.27 -9.72 7.43
CA PRO A 31 16.76 -10.78 8.31
C PRO A 31 15.82 -12.01 8.30
N ASP A 32 16.42 -13.19 8.29
CA ASP A 32 15.72 -14.48 8.19
C ASP A 32 14.82 -14.78 9.41
N ASP A 33 15.07 -14.11 10.54
CA ASP A 33 14.39 -14.34 11.82
C ASP A 33 13.18 -13.43 12.06
N TRP A 34 12.89 -12.49 11.16
CA TRP A 34 11.79 -11.56 11.33
C TRP A 34 10.42 -12.19 11.08
N PHE A 35 10.31 -13.02 10.04
CA PHE A 35 9.03 -13.52 9.54
C PHE A 35 9.06 -15.03 9.33
N THR A 36 7.89 -15.67 9.41
CA THR A 36 7.73 -17.12 9.16
C THR A 36 7.79 -17.48 7.69
N GLY A 37 7.79 -16.50 6.79
CA GLY A 37 7.86 -16.68 5.35
C GLY A 37 8.16 -15.37 4.61
N ALA A 38 8.09 -15.40 3.28
CA ALA A 38 8.31 -14.22 2.46
C ALA A 38 7.23 -13.15 2.76
N PRO A 39 7.61 -11.88 2.97
CA PRO A 39 6.64 -10.83 3.23
C PRO A 39 5.80 -10.55 1.98
N LYS A 40 4.56 -10.13 2.21
CA LYS A 40 3.71 -9.55 1.18
C LYS A 40 4.23 -8.16 0.82
N ILE A 41 4.65 -7.98 -0.43
CA ILE A 41 5.08 -6.69 -0.97
C ILE A 41 3.98 -6.14 -1.88
N THR A 42 3.50 -4.93 -1.58
CA THR A 42 2.55 -4.20 -2.43
C THR A 42 3.20 -2.90 -2.87
N VAL A 43 3.12 -2.57 -4.16
CA VAL A 43 3.78 -1.39 -4.73
C VAL A 43 2.78 -0.54 -5.47
N ASP A 44 2.79 0.76 -5.20
CA ASP A 44 2.10 1.75 -6.02
C ASP A 44 3.09 2.78 -6.61
N ARG A 45 2.58 3.95 -7.00
CA ARG A 45 3.40 5.01 -7.60
C ARG A 45 4.35 5.67 -6.59
N GLU A 46 3.94 5.77 -5.33
CA GLU A 46 4.58 6.59 -4.29
C GLU A 46 5.12 5.75 -3.13
N GLU A 47 4.59 4.55 -2.91
CA GLU A 47 4.88 3.71 -1.76
C GLU A 47 5.14 2.24 -2.15
N ILE A 48 6.04 1.61 -1.39
CA ILE A 48 6.18 0.16 -1.27
C ILE A 48 5.77 -0.21 0.15
N LEU A 49 4.75 -1.04 0.30
CA LEU A 49 4.31 -1.59 1.57
C LEU A 49 4.84 -3.01 1.75
N VAL A 50 5.54 -3.23 2.86
CA VAL A 50 6.08 -4.53 3.27
C VAL A 50 5.31 -5.03 4.48
N VAL A 51 4.59 -6.15 4.36
CA VAL A 51 3.90 -6.81 5.48
C VAL A 51 4.40 -8.22 5.65
N GLY A 52 4.99 -8.53 6.81
CA GLY A 52 5.47 -9.89 7.11
C GLY A 52 4.67 -10.56 8.23
N GLU A 53 4.60 -11.88 8.18
CA GLU A 53 3.90 -12.70 9.17
C GLU A 53 4.84 -13.08 10.32
N LEU A 54 4.45 -12.74 11.55
CA LEU A 54 5.19 -13.04 12.77
C LEU A 54 4.89 -14.46 13.25
N PRO A 55 5.81 -15.10 14.01
CA PRO A 55 5.56 -16.38 14.63
C PRO A 55 4.28 -16.37 15.48
N SER A 56 3.45 -17.40 15.30
CA SER A 56 2.19 -17.55 16.01
C SER A 56 2.39 -17.61 17.52
N LEU A 57 1.42 -17.08 18.26
CA LEU A 57 1.40 -17.19 19.72
C LEU A 57 1.14 -18.65 20.11
N THR A 58 1.90 -19.15 21.08
CA THR A 58 1.79 -20.53 21.58
C THR A 58 0.87 -20.65 22.79
N ASP A 59 0.50 -19.53 23.40
CA ASP A 59 -0.35 -19.50 24.59
C ASP A 59 -1.81 -19.82 24.27
N THR A 60 -2.54 -20.30 25.28
CA THR A 60 -3.99 -20.47 25.20
C THR A 60 -4.67 -19.21 25.73
N PHE A 61 -5.61 -18.67 24.96
CA PHE A 61 -6.37 -17.47 25.30
C PHE A 61 -7.81 -17.86 25.66
N ALA A 62 -8.41 -17.16 26.61
CA ALA A 62 -9.77 -17.44 27.07
C ALA A 62 -10.82 -17.10 26.00
N ASP A 63 -10.57 -16.06 25.21
CA ASP A 63 -11.41 -15.61 24.11
C ASP A 63 -10.60 -14.92 22.99
N ASP A 64 -11.31 -14.50 21.93
CA ASP A 64 -10.70 -13.84 20.77
C ASP A 64 -10.19 -12.43 21.08
N ALA A 65 -10.76 -11.74 22.08
CA ALA A 65 -10.32 -10.40 22.46
C ALA A 65 -8.96 -10.44 23.17
N GLU A 66 -8.77 -11.41 24.07
CA GLU A 66 -7.49 -11.65 24.73
C GLU A 66 -6.41 -12.06 23.72
N ARG A 67 -6.76 -12.92 22.75
CA ARG A 67 -5.86 -13.29 21.65
C ARG A 67 -5.45 -12.08 20.81
N ALA A 68 -6.40 -11.27 20.36
CA ALA A 68 -6.12 -10.07 19.55
C ALA A 68 -5.24 -9.06 20.32
N ALA A 69 -5.46 -8.90 21.62
CA ALA A 69 -4.61 -8.05 22.46
C ALA A 69 -3.17 -8.57 22.54
N ALA A 70 -2.98 -9.88 22.66
CA ALA A 70 -1.66 -10.50 22.66
C ALA A 70 -0.97 -10.41 21.29
N GLU A 71 -1.72 -10.56 20.20
CA GLU A 71 -1.23 -10.38 18.82
C GLU A 71 -0.77 -8.93 18.58
N SER A 72 -1.60 -7.95 18.96
CA SER A 72 -1.24 -6.52 18.89
C SER A 72 0.01 -6.21 19.73
N GLY A 73 0.09 -6.76 20.95
CA GLY A 73 1.29 -6.64 21.79
C GLY A 73 2.55 -7.22 21.15
N ARG A 74 2.44 -8.37 20.47
CA ARG A 74 3.54 -9.00 19.73
C ARG A 74 3.99 -8.14 18.55
N ILE A 75 3.05 -7.57 17.80
CA ILE A 75 3.32 -6.66 16.69
C ILE A 75 3.98 -5.37 17.19
N ALA A 76 3.48 -4.78 18.27
CA ALA A 76 4.06 -3.59 18.87
C ALA A 76 5.50 -3.81 19.36
N ARG A 77 5.79 -4.96 19.99
CA ARG A 77 7.15 -5.34 20.38
C ARG A 77 8.08 -5.46 19.17
N PHE A 78 7.67 -6.21 18.15
CA PHE A 78 8.42 -6.33 16.89
C PHE A 78 8.67 -4.96 16.25
N ARG A 79 7.66 -4.08 16.29
CA ARG A 79 7.75 -2.73 15.77
C ARG A 79 8.86 -1.93 16.42
N GLU A 80 9.01 -2.02 17.74
CA GLU A 80 10.05 -1.26 18.44
C GLU A 80 11.43 -1.91 18.26
N GLU A 81 11.52 -3.23 18.42
CA GLU A 81 12.79 -3.97 18.37
C GLU A 81 13.49 -3.88 17.01
N THR A 82 12.73 -3.84 15.91
CA THR A 82 13.30 -3.83 14.53
C THR A 82 13.38 -2.43 13.91
N ARG A 83 13.13 -1.38 14.69
CA ARG A 83 12.96 -0.01 14.17
C ARG A 83 14.15 0.47 13.35
N GLU A 84 15.36 0.38 13.88
CA GLU A 84 16.57 0.90 13.23
C GLU A 84 16.91 0.13 11.95
N ASP A 85 16.86 -1.20 12.00
CA ASP A 85 17.10 -2.06 10.84
C ASP A 85 16.09 -1.78 9.71
N ARG A 86 14.80 -1.61 10.04
CA ARG A 86 13.78 -1.25 9.05
C ARG A 86 14.02 0.13 8.45
N ILE A 87 14.51 1.10 9.23
CA ILE A 87 14.88 2.42 8.70
C ILE A 87 16.04 2.30 7.72
N GLU A 88 17.05 1.49 8.04
CA GLU A 88 18.19 1.27 7.15
C GLU A 88 17.76 0.60 5.83
N ILE A 89 17.00 -0.49 5.92
CA ILE A 89 16.50 -1.23 4.75
C ILE A 89 15.59 -0.31 3.91
N ALA A 90 14.70 0.44 4.56
CA ALA A 90 13.85 1.41 3.89
C ALA A 90 14.70 2.41 3.10
N ARG A 91 15.72 3.05 3.70
CA ARG A 91 16.58 4.02 2.99
C ARG A 91 17.23 3.42 1.73
N GLN A 92 17.66 2.16 1.79
CA GLN A 92 18.25 1.48 0.62
C GLN A 92 17.21 1.25 -0.48
N ALA A 93 16.02 0.76 -0.13
CA ALA A 93 14.91 0.58 -1.05
C ALA A 93 14.40 1.92 -1.62
N GLU A 94 14.24 2.95 -0.80
CA GLU A 94 13.81 4.29 -1.23
C GLU A 94 14.80 4.90 -2.22
N HIS A 95 16.11 4.69 -1.99
CA HIS A 95 17.15 5.12 -2.94
C HIS A 95 17.02 4.40 -4.28
N ARG A 96 16.83 3.07 -4.24
CA ARG A 96 16.72 2.21 -5.43
C ARG A 96 15.45 2.48 -6.24
N TYR A 97 14.30 2.48 -5.58
CA TYR A 97 12.98 2.48 -6.22
C TYR A 97 12.32 3.85 -6.28
N ARG A 98 12.88 4.87 -5.62
CA ARG A 98 12.36 6.24 -5.60
C ARG A 98 10.91 6.31 -5.10
N ARG A 99 10.53 5.39 -4.22
CA ARG A 99 9.24 5.28 -3.53
C ARG A 99 9.49 5.23 -2.04
N LYS A 100 8.55 5.72 -1.22
CA LYS A 100 8.60 5.57 0.23
C LYS A 100 8.36 4.12 0.63
N VAL A 101 8.95 3.70 1.74
CA VAL A 101 8.72 2.35 2.27
C VAL A 101 7.89 2.44 3.54
N ALA A 102 6.75 1.78 3.52
CA ALA A 102 5.95 1.50 4.70
C ALA A 102 6.08 0.05 5.11
N TRP A 103 5.78 -0.19 6.37
CA TRP A 103 5.96 -1.48 7.02
C TRP A 103 4.68 -1.85 7.74
N GLY A 104 4.41 -3.13 7.83
CA GLY A 104 3.39 -3.71 8.70
C GLY A 104 3.80 -5.11 9.13
N ALA A 105 3.04 -5.65 10.06
CA ALA A 105 3.20 -7.03 10.48
C ALA A 105 1.84 -7.67 10.77
N LYS A 106 1.75 -8.97 10.54
CA LYS A 106 0.59 -9.79 10.86
C LYS A 106 0.97 -10.82 11.92
N ALA A 107 0.13 -10.99 12.95
CA ALA A 107 0.24 -12.05 13.93
C ALA A 107 -1.15 -12.67 14.10
N GLY A 108 -1.31 -13.94 13.72
CA GLY A 108 -2.63 -14.57 13.70
C GLY A 108 -3.59 -13.83 12.79
N GLU A 109 -4.73 -13.38 13.29
CA GLU A 109 -5.72 -12.63 12.51
C GLU A 109 -5.51 -11.11 12.55
N THR A 110 -4.64 -10.62 13.45
CA THR A 110 -4.35 -9.20 13.59
C THR A 110 -3.26 -8.76 12.63
N GLU A 111 -3.54 -7.76 11.79
CA GLU A 111 -2.56 -7.07 10.95
C GLU A 111 -2.51 -5.59 11.33
N GLU A 112 -1.31 -5.07 11.57
CA GLU A 112 -1.10 -3.64 11.82
C GLU A 112 -0.07 -3.06 10.87
N LEU A 113 -0.45 -1.96 10.22
CA LEU A 113 0.47 -1.13 9.47
C LEU A 113 1.12 -0.11 10.41
N PHE A 114 2.42 0.08 10.25
CA PHE A 114 3.15 1.16 10.91
C PHE A 114 2.94 2.45 10.15
N THR A 115 3.75 3.48 10.41
CA THR A 115 3.61 4.78 9.73
C THR A 115 3.62 4.61 8.21
N THR A 116 2.46 4.82 7.57
CA THR A 116 2.28 4.81 6.11
C THR A 116 2.51 6.20 5.51
N HIS A 117 2.89 6.24 4.23
CA HIS A 117 3.11 7.47 3.50
C HIS A 117 1.79 8.15 3.15
N SER A 118 1.62 9.39 3.61
CA SER A 118 0.53 10.26 3.17
C SER A 118 0.97 11.10 1.97
N ALA A 119 0.53 10.73 0.77
CA ALA A 119 0.81 11.51 -0.42
C ALA A 119 -0.15 12.70 -0.59
N PRO A 120 0.32 13.85 -1.13
CA PRO A 120 -0.52 15.01 -1.34
C PRO A 120 -1.53 14.80 -2.49
N VAL A 121 -2.77 14.47 -2.13
CA VAL A 121 -3.89 14.33 -3.10
C VAL A 121 -4.71 15.63 -3.23
N MET A 122 -4.91 16.32 -2.11
CA MET A 122 -5.80 17.50 -1.99
C MET A 122 -5.44 18.68 -2.91
N THR A 123 -4.16 18.85 -3.25
CA THR A 123 -3.68 19.99 -4.06
C THR A 123 -4.14 19.94 -5.51
N ARG A 124 -4.66 18.79 -5.97
CA ARG A 124 -5.15 18.59 -7.34
C ARG A 124 -6.66 18.70 -7.49
N LEU A 125 -7.42 18.72 -6.39
CA LEU A 125 -8.89 18.82 -6.43
C LEU A 125 -9.32 20.22 -6.87
N ARG A 126 -10.34 20.34 -7.73
CA ARG A 126 -10.90 21.65 -8.11
C ARG A 126 -11.95 22.07 -7.08
N GLN A 127 -12.49 23.28 -7.25
CA GLN A 127 -13.42 23.84 -6.28
C GLN A 127 -14.67 22.97 -6.06
N PRO A 128 -15.32 22.40 -7.10
CA PRO A 128 -16.51 21.56 -6.89
C PRO A 128 -16.25 20.34 -6.00
N GLU A 129 -15.14 19.63 -6.23
CA GLU A 129 -14.76 18.47 -5.42
C GLU A 129 -14.46 18.90 -3.98
N ARG A 130 -13.77 20.03 -3.78
CA ARG A 130 -13.53 20.56 -2.43
C ARG A 130 -14.82 20.93 -1.68
N ARG A 131 -15.87 21.40 -2.37
CA ARG A 131 -17.17 21.70 -1.75
C ARG A 131 -17.88 20.44 -1.24
N VAL A 132 -17.74 19.30 -1.93
CA VAL A 132 -18.25 18.02 -1.44
C VAL A 132 -17.56 17.62 -0.14
N LEU A 133 -16.23 17.74 -0.10
CA LEU A 133 -15.47 17.46 1.13
C LEU A 133 -15.85 18.40 2.28
N ASP A 134 -16.10 19.68 2.00
CA ASP A 134 -16.59 20.64 3.00
C ASP A 134 -17.93 20.20 3.59
N THR A 135 -18.87 19.75 2.74
CA THR A 135 -20.17 19.26 3.23
C THR A 135 -20.02 18.05 4.15
N LEU A 136 -19.07 17.14 3.88
CA LEU A 136 -18.82 15.98 4.75
C LEU A 136 -18.23 16.39 6.11
N VAL A 137 -17.36 17.40 6.13
CA VAL A 137 -16.83 17.94 7.37
C VAL A 137 -17.92 18.66 8.16
N ASP A 138 -18.70 19.53 7.50
CA ASP A 138 -19.79 20.27 8.12
C ASP A 138 -20.89 19.35 8.69
N ALA A 139 -21.14 18.21 8.02
CA ALA A 139 -22.07 17.18 8.48
C ALA A 139 -21.51 16.30 9.62
N GLY A 140 -20.25 16.49 10.03
CA GLY A 140 -19.61 15.71 11.10
C GLY A 140 -19.18 14.30 10.69
N VAL A 141 -19.21 13.97 9.40
CA VAL A 141 -18.75 12.66 8.88
C VAL A 141 -17.22 12.53 9.02
N ALA A 142 -16.50 13.64 8.98
CA ALA A 142 -15.05 13.70 9.15
C ALA A 142 -14.61 14.97 9.88
N ARG A 143 -13.47 14.92 10.59
CA ARG A 143 -12.91 16.05 11.34
C ARG A 143 -12.03 16.95 10.48
N SER A 144 -11.69 16.52 9.27
CA SER A 144 -10.89 17.29 8.32
C SER A 144 -11.21 16.90 6.87
N ARG A 145 -10.87 17.76 5.91
CA ARG A 145 -11.04 17.47 4.48
C ARG A 145 -10.22 16.25 4.02
N SER A 146 -9.05 16.03 4.60
CA SER A 146 -8.23 14.85 4.29
C SER A 146 -8.91 13.56 4.79
N GLU A 147 -9.48 13.59 5.99
CA GLU A 147 -10.27 12.47 6.53
C GLU A 147 -11.56 12.24 5.73
N ALA A 148 -12.23 13.32 5.29
CA ALA A 148 -13.38 13.24 4.40
C ALA A 148 -13.02 12.57 3.06
N LEU A 149 -11.88 12.94 2.46
CA LEU A 149 -11.42 12.34 1.21
C LEU A 149 -11.10 10.85 1.40
N ALA A 150 -10.41 10.49 2.49
CA ALA A 150 -10.14 9.09 2.83
C ALA A 150 -11.45 8.30 3.02
N TRP A 151 -12.46 8.92 3.63
CA TRP A 151 -13.80 8.33 3.77
C TRP A 151 -14.47 8.08 2.41
N CYS A 152 -14.44 9.05 1.49
CA CYS A 152 -14.99 8.86 0.14
C CYS A 152 -14.30 7.71 -0.60
N VAL A 153 -12.98 7.60 -0.50
CA VAL A 153 -12.21 6.54 -1.15
C VAL A 153 -12.58 5.17 -0.57
N ARG A 154 -12.69 5.05 0.76
CA ARG A 154 -13.13 3.81 1.42
C ARG A 154 -14.53 3.39 0.97
N LEU A 155 -15.48 4.33 0.97
CA LEU A 155 -16.85 4.08 0.54
C LEU A 155 -16.91 3.57 -0.91
N VAL A 156 -16.15 4.18 -1.82
CA VAL A 156 -16.07 3.71 -3.21
C VAL A 156 -15.44 2.32 -3.27
N GLY A 157 -14.39 2.06 -2.49
CA GLY A 157 -13.75 0.76 -2.39
C GLY A 157 -14.73 -0.35 -1.98
N GLU A 158 -15.49 -0.13 -0.91
CA GLU A 158 -16.50 -1.08 -0.40
C GLU A 158 -17.57 -1.40 -1.46
N HIS A 159 -17.99 -0.42 -2.26
CA HIS A 159 -19.05 -0.61 -3.26
C HIS A 159 -18.56 -1.10 -4.62
N THR A 160 -17.25 -1.04 -4.90
CA THR A 160 -16.70 -1.34 -6.24
C THR A 160 -15.52 -2.31 -6.22
N GLU A 161 -15.32 -3.02 -5.10
CA GLU A 161 -14.17 -3.90 -4.88
C GLU A 161 -13.94 -4.89 -6.03
N THR A 162 -15.00 -5.59 -6.47
CA THR A 162 -14.92 -6.57 -7.56
C THR A 162 -14.43 -5.93 -8.86
N TRP A 163 -15.00 -4.78 -9.23
CA TRP A 163 -14.61 -4.07 -10.44
C TRP A 163 -13.17 -3.53 -10.37
N LEU A 164 -12.75 -3.04 -9.21
CA LEU A 164 -11.38 -2.59 -8.98
C LEU A 164 -10.37 -3.74 -9.05
N ALA A 165 -10.73 -4.93 -8.57
CA ALA A 165 -9.91 -6.12 -8.68
C ALA A 165 -9.69 -6.54 -10.14
N GLU A 166 -10.77 -6.61 -10.93
CA GLU A 166 -10.71 -6.91 -12.37
C GLU A 166 -9.83 -5.91 -13.13
N LEU A 167 -9.95 -4.61 -12.81
CA LEU A 167 -9.13 -3.58 -13.45
C LEU A 167 -7.64 -3.73 -13.13
N ARG A 168 -7.28 -4.09 -11.89
CA ARG A 168 -5.89 -4.34 -11.49
C ARG A 168 -5.31 -5.56 -12.21
N GLU A 169 -6.08 -6.64 -12.33
CA GLU A 169 -5.68 -7.84 -13.05
C GLU A 169 -5.42 -7.55 -14.55
N ALA A 170 -6.33 -6.82 -15.18
CA ALA A 170 -6.17 -6.38 -16.57
C ALA A 170 -4.91 -5.52 -16.75
N MET A 171 -4.63 -4.60 -15.83
CA MET A 171 -3.42 -3.77 -15.87
C MET A 171 -2.13 -4.58 -15.66
N SER A 172 -2.16 -5.62 -14.81
CA SER A 172 -1.03 -6.55 -14.66
C SER A 172 -0.71 -7.25 -15.98
N THR A 173 -1.74 -7.74 -16.67
CA THR A 173 -1.60 -8.39 -17.97
C THR A 173 -0.97 -7.46 -19.02
N VAL A 174 -1.38 -6.18 -19.04
CA VAL A 174 -0.78 -5.17 -19.92
C VAL A 174 0.69 -4.92 -19.60
N ASN A 175 1.05 -4.90 -18.32
CA ASN A 175 2.45 -4.73 -17.90
C ASN A 175 3.30 -5.94 -18.30
N ASP A 176 2.80 -7.17 -18.13
CA ASP A 176 3.50 -8.39 -18.55
C ASP A 176 3.76 -8.42 -20.07
N LEU A 177 2.77 -8.00 -20.87
CA LEU A 177 2.91 -7.89 -22.32
C LEU A 177 3.94 -6.84 -22.72
N ARG A 178 3.99 -5.69 -22.02
CA ARG A 178 5.03 -4.67 -22.24
C ARG A 178 6.43 -5.18 -21.90
N ALA A 179 6.56 -5.98 -20.84
CA ALA A 179 7.84 -6.55 -20.42
C ALA A 179 8.34 -7.62 -21.40
N LYS A 180 7.44 -8.41 -22.01
CA LYS A 180 7.79 -9.40 -23.03
C LYS A 180 8.28 -8.75 -24.33
N GLY A 181 7.72 -7.59 -24.69
CA GLY A 181 8.04 -6.88 -25.93
C GLY A 181 7.62 -7.67 -27.18
N PRO A 182 7.50 -7.03 -28.35
CA PRO A 182 7.40 -7.77 -29.61
C PRO A 182 8.75 -8.45 -29.91
N ASP A 183 8.73 -9.72 -30.33
CA ASP A 183 9.89 -10.34 -30.98
C ASP A 183 10.22 -9.50 -32.22
N LEU A 184 11.35 -8.80 -32.17
CA LEU A 184 11.89 -8.10 -33.31
C LEU A 184 12.74 -9.10 -34.10
N ASP A 185 12.11 -9.76 -35.07
CA ASP A 185 12.82 -10.34 -36.22
C ASP A 185 13.29 -9.23 -37.18
#